data_AF-A0A7Z7LNR8-F1
#
_entry.id   AF-A0A7Z7LNR8-F1
#
_cell.length_a   1.000
_cell.length_b   1.000
_cell.length_c   1.000
_cell.angle_alpha   90.00
_cell.angle_beta   90.00
_cell.angle_gamma   90.00
#
_symmetry.space_group_name_H-M   'P 1'
#
loop_
_entity.id
_entity.type
_entity.pdbx_description
1 polymer ?
#
loop_
_entity_poly.entity_id
_entity_poly.type
_entity_poly.pdbx_seq_one_letter_code
_entity_poly.pdbx_strand_id
1 'polypeptide(L)'
;MPISQTRLKELASRSDKQIDYSDIPELDEAFFEKAQLVRPAADKRQITIRIDADVLDWFRGQGKGYQTHMNAVLKAYMHSQKP
;
A
#
# COMPACT_ATOMS: atom_id res chain seq x y z
N MET A 1 15.94 -7.97 14.27
CA MET A 1 16.23 -9.00 15.29
C MET A 1 16.02 -10.37 14.66
N PRO A 2 17.03 -11.25 14.58
CA PRO A 2 16.85 -12.63 14.10
C PRO A 2 16.22 -13.50 15.19
N ILE A 3 15.31 -14.40 14.80
CA ILE A 3 14.63 -15.34 15.70
C ILE A 3 15.64 -16.44 16.13
N SER A 4 15.61 -16.86 17.40
CA SER A 4 16.53 -17.89 17.92
C SER A 4 16.23 -19.28 17.35
N GLN A 5 17.27 -20.13 17.25
CA GLN A 5 17.14 -21.49 16.70
C GLN A 5 16.20 -22.39 17.51
N THR A 6 16.17 -22.22 18.84
CA THR A 6 15.25 -22.90 19.74
C THR A 6 13.80 -22.53 19.44
N ARG A 7 13.51 -21.23 19.25
CA ARG A 7 12.17 -20.76 18.90
C ARG A 7 11.70 -21.30 17.55
N LEU A 8 12.60 -21.46 16.58
CA LEU A 8 12.27 -22.05 15.28
C LEU A 8 11.82 -23.50 15.40
N LYS A 9 12.54 -24.31 16.18
CA LYS A 9 12.20 -25.74 16.40
C LYS A 9 10.86 -25.89 17.11
N GLU A 10 10.58 -25.04 18.10
CA GLU A 10 9.27 -25.01 18.77
C GLU A 10 8.14 -24.69 17.80
N LEU A 11 8.28 -23.66 16.96
CA LEU A 11 7.26 -23.28 15.98
C LEU A 11 7.02 -24.39 14.95
N ALA A 12 8.08 -25.02 14.45
CA ALA A 12 7.98 -26.13 13.49
C ALA A 12 7.32 -27.39 14.08
N SER A 13 7.34 -27.55 15.40
CA SER A 13 6.70 -28.69 16.09
C SER A 13 5.22 -28.47 16.43
N ARG A 14 4.70 -27.24 16.31
CA ARG A 14 3.28 -26.96 16.55
C ARG A 14 2.44 -27.45 15.39
N SER A 15 1.25 -27.96 15.68
CA SER A 15 0.30 -28.40 14.67
C SER A 15 -0.45 -27.22 14.08
N ASP A 16 -0.61 -27.21 12.76
CA ASP A 16 -1.39 -26.20 12.03
C ASP A 16 -2.86 -26.10 12.48
N LYS A 17 -3.41 -27.15 13.11
CA LYS A 17 -4.76 -27.15 13.68
C LYS A 17 -4.94 -26.16 14.84
N GLN A 18 -3.83 -25.67 15.42
CA GLN A 18 -3.83 -24.67 16.48
C GLN A 18 -3.77 -23.23 15.93
N ILE A 19 -3.68 -23.07 14.61
CA ILE A 19 -3.72 -21.74 13.97
C ILE A 19 -5.18 -21.29 13.97
N ASP A 20 -5.42 -20.16 14.63
CA ASP A 20 -6.72 -19.49 14.64
C ASP A 20 -6.87 -18.66 13.37
N TYR A 21 -7.91 -18.94 12.58
CA TYR A 21 -8.27 -18.22 11.35
C TYR A 21 -9.60 -17.45 11.51
N SER A 22 -10.11 -17.31 12.74
CA SER A 22 -11.43 -16.69 12.98
C SER A 22 -11.51 -15.22 12.52
N ASP A 23 -10.38 -14.54 12.39
CA ASP A 23 -10.26 -13.15 11.93
C ASP A 23 -9.97 -13.02 10.42
N ILE A 24 -9.62 -14.11 9.74
CA ILE A 24 -9.22 -14.12 8.33
C ILE A 24 -10.12 -15.09 7.57
N PRO A 25 -11.22 -14.61 6.94
CA PRO A 25 -12.08 -15.46 6.15
C PRO A 25 -11.32 -16.04 4.95
N GLU A 26 -11.72 -17.24 4.50
CA GLU A 26 -11.16 -17.86 3.31
C GLU A 26 -11.42 -17.01 2.06
N LEU A 27 -10.43 -16.93 1.17
CA LEU A 27 -10.56 -16.20 -0.10
C LEU A 27 -11.34 -17.07 -1.09
N ASP A 28 -12.64 -16.84 -1.18
CA ASP A 28 -13.56 -17.54 -2.09
C ASP A 28 -13.73 -16.82 -3.44
N GLU A 29 -14.48 -17.43 -4.35
CA GLU A 29 -14.73 -16.87 -5.68
C GLU A 29 -15.44 -15.50 -5.61
N ALA A 30 -16.32 -15.32 -4.62
CA ALA A 30 -17.02 -14.06 -4.36
C ALA A 30 -16.07 -12.91 -3.93
N PHE A 31 -14.99 -13.22 -3.20
CA PHE A 31 -13.92 -12.26 -2.92
C PHE A 31 -13.25 -11.82 -4.21
N PHE A 32 -12.89 -12.76 -5.10
CA PHE A 32 -12.18 -12.45 -6.34
C PHE A 32 -13.05 -11.73 -7.37
N GLU A 33 -14.38 -11.94 -7.40
CA GLU A 33 -15.30 -11.17 -8.25
C GLU A 33 -15.23 -9.66 -8.01
N LYS A 34 -14.99 -9.24 -6.76
CA LYS A 34 -14.90 -7.82 -6.36
C LYS A 34 -13.48 -7.33 -6.20
N ALA A 35 -12.49 -8.22 -6.24
CA ALA A 35 -11.10 -7.88 -6.01
C ALA A 35 -10.57 -7.00 -7.14
N GLN A 36 -10.06 -5.83 -6.78
CA GLN A 36 -9.35 -4.98 -7.72
C GLN A 36 -7.85 -5.27 -7.65
N LEU A 37 -7.25 -5.57 -8.81
CA LEU A 37 -5.81 -5.73 -8.92
C LEU A 37 -5.12 -4.37 -8.73
N VAL A 38 -4.64 -4.10 -7.52
CA VAL A 38 -3.81 -2.93 -7.24
C VAL A 38 -2.37 -3.27 -7.56
N ARG A 39 -1.90 -2.88 -8.75
CA ARG A 39 -0.47 -2.94 -9.05
C ARG A 39 0.25 -1.80 -8.30
N PRO A 40 1.34 -2.07 -7.55
CA PRO A 40 2.20 -0.98 -7.08
C PRO A 40 2.64 -0.19 -8.31
N ALA A 41 2.47 1.14 -8.26
CA ALA A 41 2.72 2.02 -9.40
C ALA A 41 4.18 1.86 -9.86
N ALA A 42 4.39 1.05 -10.89
CA ALA A 42 5.70 0.49 -11.23
C ALA A 42 6.68 1.53 -11.79
N ASP A 43 6.19 2.69 -12.27
CA ASP A 43 7.01 3.65 -13.02
C ASP A 43 6.94 5.07 -12.46
N LYS A 44 7.05 5.24 -11.13
CA LYS A 44 7.24 6.58 -10.56
C LYS A 44 8.63 7.10 -10.94
N ARG A 45 8.69 8.11 -11.80
CA ARG A 45 9.96 8.79 -12.14
C ARG A 45 10.23 9.94 -11.19
N GLN A 46 11.42 9.95 -10.59
CA GLN A 46 11.90 11.10 -9.83
C GLN A 46 12.34 12.18 -10.81
N ILE A 47 11.64 13.30 -10.82
CA ILE A 47 11.94 14.46 -11.66
C ILE A 47 12.06 15.71 -10.78
N THR A 48 12.87 16.68 -11.22
CA THR A 48 12.96 17.99 -10.59
C THR A 48 11.96 18.93 -11.26
N ILE A 49 10.96 19.37 -10.52
CA ILE A 49 9.97 20.35 -10.97
C ILE A 49 9.97 21.56 -10.03
N ARG A 50 9.67 22.74 -10.57
CA ARG A 50 9.42 23.94 -9.76
C ARG A 50 7.91 24.00 -9.48
N ILE A 51 7.56 24.19 -8.21
CA ILE A 51 6.19 24.35 -7.72
C ILE A 51 6.18 25.63 -6.91
N ASP A 52 5.09 26.39 -6.98
CA ASP A 52 4.90 27.58 -6.15
C ASP A 52 4.96 27.23 -4.66
N ALA A 53 5.50 28.15 -3.87
CA ALA A 53 5.81 27.90 -2.46
C ALA A 53 4.53 27.66 -1.62
N ASP A 54 3.49 28.44 -1.88
CA ASP A 54 2.18 28.33 -1.23
C ASP A 54 1.51 26.97 -1.47
N VAL A 55 1.57 26.47 -2.71
CA VAL A 55 1.06 25.16 -3.08
C VAL A 55 1.84 24.06 -2.35
N LEU A 56 3.18 24.15 -2.35
CA LEU A 56 4.02 23.16 -1.68
C LEU A 56 3.78 23.14 -0.18
N ASP A 57 3.65 24.31 0.45
CA ASP A 57 3.40 24.44 1.89
C ASP A 57 2.01 23.93 2.27
N TRP A 58 1.00 24.17 1.44
CA TRP A 58 -0.34 23.60 1.64
C TRP A 58 -0.31 22.07 1.65
N PHE A 59 0.36 21.43 0.68
CA PHE A 59 0.48 19.98 0.66
C PHE A 59 1.31 19.46 1.85
N ARG A 60 2.41 20.12 2.21
CA ARG A 60 3.22 19.75 3.38
C ARG A 60 2.44 19.83 4.68
N GLY A 61 1.53 20.79 4.81
CA GLY A 61 0.64 20.95 5.96
C GLY A 61 -0.29 19.76 6.20
N GLN A 62 -0.53 18.92 5.20
CA GLN A 62 -1.33 17.70 5.33
C GLN A 62 -0.56 16.53 5.98
N GLY A 63 0.74 16.69 6.24
CA GLY A 63 1.54 15.74 6.98
C GLY A 63 2.23 14.68 6.12
N LYS A 64 2.49 13.51 6.73
CA LYS A 64 3.28 12.44 6.11
C LYS A 64 2.55 11.93 4.86
N GLY A 65 3.25 11.93 3.72
CA GLY A 65 2.71 11.46 2.45
C GLY A 65 2.21 12.56 1.52
N TYR A 66 2.51 13.84 1.80
CA TYR A 66 2.15 14.97 0.93
C TYR A 66 2.51 14.76 -0.55
N GLN A 67 3.65 14.14 -0.85
CA GLN A 67 4.05 13.82 -2.24
C GLN A 67 3.10 12.81 -2.91
N THR A 68 2.63 11.82 -2.15
CA THR A 68 1.64 10.84 -2.64
C THR A 68 0.31 11.53 -2.92
N HIS A 69 -0.12 12.44 -2.04
CA HIS A 69 -1.36 13.20 -2.22
C HIS A 69 -1.27 14.14 -3.43
N MET A 70 -0.17 14.88 -3.55
CA MET A 70 0.11 15.74 -4.70
C MET A 70 0.07 14.94 -6.01
N ASN A 71 0.68 13.74 -6.04
CA ASN A 71 0.61 12.86 -7.20
C ASN A 71 -0.80 12.33 -7.49
N ALA A 72 -1.63 12.12 -6.47
CA ALA A 72 -3.03 11.71 -6.66
C ALA A 72 -3.87 12.81 -7.32
N VAL A 73 -3.67 14.07 -6.93
CA VAL A 73 -4.31 15.23 -7.57
C VAL A 73 -3.91 15.34 -9.03
N LEU A 74 -2.60 15.23 -9.33
CA LEU A 74 -2.10 15.24 -10.72
C LEU A 74 -2.71 14.12 -11.56
N LYS A 75 -2.85 12.91 -10.99
CA LYS A 75 -3.53 11.79 -11.67
C LYS A 75 -5.00 12.07 -11.93
N ALA A 76 -5.73 12.59 -10.94
CA ALA A 76 -7.15 12.91 -11.08
C ALA A 76 -7.38 13.93 -12.21
N TYR A 77 -6.57 14.99 -12.24
CA TYR A 77 -6.61 15.98 -13.31
C TYR A 77 -6.28 15.37 -14.69
N MET A 78 -5.24 14.52 -14.76
CA MET A 78 -4.92 13.81 -15.99
C MET A 78 -6.09 12.94 -16.47
N HIS A 79 -6.78 12.23 -15.56
CA HIS A 79 -7.92 11.38 -15.90
C HIS A 79 -9.13 12.18 -16.35
N SER A 80 -9.40 13.36 -15.78
CA SER A 80 -10.51 14.22 -16.21
C SER A 80 -10.29 14.85 -17.59
N GLN A 81 -9.03 14.95 -18.05
CA GLN A 81 -8.68 15.53 -19.35
C GLN A 81 -8.51 14.50 -20.46
N LYS A 82 -8.44 13.20 -20.11
CA LYS A 82 -8.42 12.14 -21.12
C LYS A 82 -9.85 11.91 -21.64
N PRO A 83 -10.07 11.88 -22.97
CA PRO A 83 -11.35 11.51 -23.54
C PRO A 83 -11.69 10.04 -23.26
#